data_AF-A0A7W1HZG1-F1
#
_entry.id   AF-A0A7W1HZG1-F1
#
_cell.length_a   1.000
_cell.length_b   1.000
_cell.length_c   1.000
_cell.angle_alpha   90.00
_cell.angle_beta   90.00
_cell.angle_gamma   90.00
#
_symmetry.space_group_name_H-M   'P 1'
#
loop_
_entity.id
_entity.type
_entity.pdbx_description
1 polymer ?
#
loop_
_entity_poly.entity_id
_entity_poly.type
_entity_poly.pdbx_seq_one_letter_code
_entity_poly.pdbx_strand_id
1 'polypeptide(L)'
;MVVEAFNAAPNVSAASSYLLNPDGTISVISGSVQNGQRDICWVVITHDGRFAFTANFGSGTISSYSFSPAGTLALLNGSATFLGATSQPVDLSLNASGQFLYQLLRGTGAVAAFRIEANASLTPLGVVVGGLPVADGASGLAAY
;
A
#
# COMPACT_ATOMS: atom_id res chain seq x y z
N MET A 1 -10.27 -1.63 -4.93
CA MET A 1 -9.84 -0.34 -4.34
C MET A 1 -9.06 0.43 -5.38
N VAL A 2 -8.99 1.75 -5.24
CA VAL A 2 -8.20 2.64 -6.09
C VAL A 2 -7.37 3.54 -5.18
N VAL A 3 -6.17 3.90 -5.61
CA VAL A 3 -5.33 4.92 -4.95
C VAL A 3 -5.20 6.14 -5.85
N GLU A 4 -5.14 7.31 -5.22
CA GLU A 4 -5.29 8.60 -5.90
C GLU A 4 -4.10 9.50 -5.53
N ALA A 5 -3.21 9.72 -6.49
CA ALA A 5 -1.95 10.44 -6.27
C ALA A 5 -2.05 11.97 -6.39
N PHE A 6 -3.13 12.48 -6.98
CA PHE A 6 -3.37 13.92 -7.19
C PHE A 6 -2.15 14.67 -7.75
N ASN A 7 -1.58 14.17 -8.86
CA ASN A 7 -0.40 14.74 -9.51
C ASN A 7 0.81 14.90 -8.56
N ALA A 8 0.99 13.94 -7.64
CA ALA A 8 2.03 13.97 -6.63
C ALA A 8 2.02 15.24 -5.76
N ALA A 9 0.85 15.86 -5.56
CA ALA A 9 0.72 16.98 -4.61
C ALA A 9 0.96 16.48 -3.16
N PRO A 10 1.57 17.31 -2.30
CA PRO A 10 1.88 16.91 -0.93
C PRO A 10 0.60 16.75 -0.10
N ASN A 11 0.59 15.75 0.79
CA ASN A 11 -0.44 15.51 1.81
C ASN A 11 -1.87 15.27 1.31
N VAL A 12 -2.05 14.93 0.03
CA VAL A 12 -3.39 14.74 -0.55
C VAL A 12 -3.64 13.33 -1.03
N SER A 13 -2.66 12.42 -0.96
CA SER A 13 -2.86 11.04 -1.40
C SER A 13 -4.03 10.40 -0.66
N ALA A 14 -4.81 9.61 -1.38
CA ALA A 14 -6.01 8.99 -0.85
C ALA A 14 -6.24 7.59 -1.43
N ALA A 15 -7.14 6.85 -0.79
CA ALA A 15 -7.67 5.60 -1.30
C ALA A 15 -9.19 5.59 -1.29
N SER A 16 -9.78 4.94 -2.27
CA SER A 16 -11.23 4.77 -2.44
C SER A 16 -11.59 3.30 -2.70
N SER A 17 -12.84 2.94 -2.43
CA SER A 17 -13.37 1.59 -2.61
C SER A 17 -14.71 1.60 -3.31
N TYR A 18 -14.94 0.55 -4.09
CA TYR A 18 -16.06 0.43 -5.00
C TYR A 18 -16.64 -0.97 -4.97
N LEU A 19 -17.95 -1.06 -5.18
CA LEU A 19 -18.68 -2.30 -5.38
C LEU A 19 -18.98 -2.47 -6.87
N LEU A 20 -18.73 -3.65 -7.43
CA LEU A 20 -19.34 -4.06 -8.70
C LEU A 20 -20.70 -4.69 -8.38
N ASN A 21 -21.77 -4.04 -8.81
CA ASN A 21 -23.13 -4.50 -8.59
C ASN A 21 -23.47 -5.67 -9.52
N PRO A 22 -24.46 -6.53 -9.17
CA PRO A 22 -24.88 -7.64 -10.03
C PRO A 22 -25.38 -7.23 -11.42
N ASP A 23 -25.84 -5.99 -11.58
CA ASP A 23 -26.27 -5.41 -12.86
C ASP A 23 -25.11 -4.86 -13.72
N GLY A 24 -23.87 -4.99 -13.25
CA GLY A 24 -22.66 -4.50 -13.92
C GLY A 24 -22.33 -3.04 -13.67
N THR A 25 -23.13 -2.30 -12.90
CA THR A 25 -22.81 -0.93 -12.49
C THR A 25 -21.78 -0.91 -11.36
N ILE A 26 -21.08 0.22 -11.20
CA ILE A 26 -20.09 0.41 -10.12
C ILE A 26 -20.62 1.45 -9.14
N SER A 27 -20.57 1.14 -7.84
CA SER A 27 -20.97 2.05 -6.77
C SER A 27 -19.83 2.45 -5.83
N VAL A 28 -19.81 3.75 -5.54
CA VAL A 28 -19.35 4.40 -4.30
C VAL A 28 -19.41 3.59 -2.99
N ILE A 29 -18.38 2.92 -2.47
CA ILE A 29 -18.40 2.47 -1.05
C ILE A 29 -17.71 3.51 -0.16
N SER A 30 -16.45 3.83 -0.43
CA SER A 30 -15.71 4.89 0.25
C SER A 30 -15.10 5.80 -0.81
N GLY A 31 -15.39 7.10 -0.72
CA GLY A 31 -14.71 8.12 -1.53
C GLY A 31 -13.26 8.30 -1.10
N SER A 32 -12.60 9.35 -1.60
CA SER A 32 -11.19 9.67 -1.33
C SER A 32 -10.87 9.79 0.17
N VAL A 33 -10.48 8.68 0.81
CA VAL A 33 -10.02 8.67 2.20
C VAL A 33 -8.53 9.01 2.21
N GLN A 34 -8.21 10.25 2.54
CA GLN A 34 -6.83 10.75 2.54
C GLN A 34 -5.96 10.04 3.58
N ASN A 35 -4.70 9.74 3.24
CA ASN A 35 -3.67 9.27 4.18
C ASN A 35 -2.64 10.35 4.56
N GLY A 36 -2.77 11.56 4.01
CA GLY A 36 -1.84 12.65 4.26
C GLY A 36 -0.44 12.42 3.69
N GLN A 37 -0.27 11.52 2.72
CA GLN A 37 1.00 11.23 2.06
C GLN A 37 1.05 11.80 0.63
N ARG A 38 2.15 11.51 -0.07
CA ARG A 38 2.44 12.01 -1.41
C ARG A 38 2.68 10.86 -2.38
N ASP A 39 2.07 10.99 -3.56
CA ASP A 39 2.30 10.14 -4.73
C ASP A 39 2.11 8.65 -4.41
N ILE A 40 0.88 8.27 -4.05
CA ILE A 40 0.51 6.88 -3.78
C ILE A 40 0.49 6.04 -5.08
N CYS A 41 1.11 4.86 -5.07
CA CYS A 41 1.28 4.04 -6.28
C CYS A 41 0.51 2.72 -6.27
N TRP A 42 0.33 2.12 -5.08
CA TRP A 42 -0.24 0.77 -4.99
C TRP A 42 -1.06 0.55 -3.73
N VAL A 43 -1.91 -0.48 -3.76
CA VAL A 43 -2.70 -0.94 -2.62
C VAL A 43 -2.91 -2.45 -2.63
N VAL A 44 -2.86 -3.05 -1.44
CA VAL A 44 -3.27 -4.44 -1.20
C VAL A 44 -4.25 -4.51 -0.03
N ILE A 45 -5.13 -5.52 -0.06
CA ILE A 45 -6.04 -5.86 1.03
C ILE A 45 -5.58 -7.18 1.64
N THR A 46 -5.54 -7.28 2.97
CA THR A 46 -5.22 -8.53 3.65
C THR A 46 -6.23 -9.63 3.31
N HIS A 47 -5.77 -10.88 3.29
CA HIS A 47 -6.61 -12.00 2.84
C HIS A 47 -7.82 -12.24 3.77
N ASP A 48 -7.71 -11.83 5.03
CA ASP A 48 -8.79 -11.84 6.01
C ASP A 48 -9.77 -10.65 5.86
N GLY A 49 -9.52 -9.76 4.90
CA GLY A 49 -10.37 -8.61 4.59
C GLY A 49 -10.43 -7.54 5.68
N ARG A 50 -9.47 -7.49 6.61
CA ARG A 50 -9.50 -6.55 7.74
C ARG A 50 -8.73 -5.26 7.52
N PHE A 51 -7.67 -5.30 6.72
CA PHE A 51 -6.76 -4.17 6.53
C PHE A 51 -6.44 -3.95 5.06
N ALA A 52 -6.11 -2.71 4.72
CA ALA A 52 -5.48 -2.36 3.46
C ALA A 52 -4.19 -1.57 3.71
N PHE A 53 -3.18 -1.81 2.87
CA PHE A 53 -1.88 -1.14 2.94
C PHE A 53 -1.58 -0.45 1.62
N THR A 54 -1.02 0.75 1.69
CA THR A 54 -0.73 1.55 0.50
C THR A 54 0.73 1.97 0.42
N ALA A 55 1.31 1.91 -0.78
CA ALA A 55 2.67 2.35 -1.06
C ALA A 55 2.69 3.83 -1.45
N ASN A 56 3.33 4.69 -0.66
CA ASN A 56 3.43 6.12 -0.93
C ASN A 56 4.80 6.45 -1.51
N PHE A 57 4.90 6.42 -2.83
CA PHE A 57 6.15 6.57 -3.57
C PHE A 57 6.87 7.87 -3.22
N GLY A 58 6.15 8.99 -3.21
CA GLY A 58 6.72 10.32 -2.99
C GLY A 58 7.08 10.61 -1.54
N SER A 59 6.46 9.89 -0.59
CA SER A 59 6.74 10.01 0.84
C SER A 59 7.75 8.99 1.35
N GLY A 60 7.97 7.88 0.64
CA GLY A 60 8.81 6.79 1.12
C GLY A 60 8.20 6.06 2.33
N THR A 61 6.88 5.91 2.36
CA THR A 61 6.13 5.35 3.50
C THR A 61 5.12 4.29 3.04
N ILE A 62 4.67 3.47 4.00
CA ILE A 62 3.45 2.66 3.86
C ILE A 62 2.37 3.28 4.76
N SER A 63 1.14 3.40 4.27
CA SER A 63 -0.03 3.72 5.12
C SER A 63 -0.86 2.47 5.37
N SER A 64 -1.62 2.46 6.47
CA SER A 64 -2.56 1.40 6.82
C SER A 64 -3.97 1.94 7.00
N TYR A 65 -4.94 1.21 6.48
CA TYR A 65 -6.37 1.45 6.60
C TYR A 65 -7.05 0.23 7.22
N SER A 66 -8.14 0.45 7.95
CA SER A 66 -9.10 -0.63 8.19
C SER A 66 -9.93 -0.83 6.93
N PHE A 67 -10.29 -2.09 6.69
CA PHE A 67 -11.18 -2.50 5.62
C PHE A 67 -12.29 -3.34 6.24
N SER A 68 -13.55 -2.97 5.99
CA SER A 68 -14.68 -3.77 6.46
C SER A 68 -15.05 -4.84 5.44
N PRO A 69 -15.75 -5.92 5.83
CA PRO A 69 -16.34 -6.86 4.88
C PRO A 69 -17.32 -6.22 3.88
N ALA A 70 -17.90 -5.07 4.24
CA ALA A 70 -18.74 -4.27 3.34
C ALA A 70 -17.92 -3.36 2.40
N GLY A 71 -16.59 -3.39 2.50
CA GLY A 71 -15.63 -2.64 1.69
C GLY A 71 -15.37 -1.21 2.14
N THR A 72 -15.81 -0.82 3.34
CA THR A 72 -15.59 0.53 3.88
C THR A 72 -14.14 0.73 4.30
N LEU A 73 -13.58 1.90 3.99
CA LEU A 73 -12.22 2.31 4.36
C LEU A 73 -12.24 3.32 5.51
N ALA A 74 -11.33 3.15 6.47
CA ALA A 74 -10.95 4.22 7.39
C ALA A 74 -9.43 4.23 7.59
N LEU A 75 -8.83 5.42 7.55
CA LEU A 75 -7.40 5.56 7.82
C LEU A 75 -7.09 5.14 9.26
N LEU A 76 -6.13 4.23 9.43
CA LEU A 76 -5.59 3.88 10.75
C LEU A 76 -4.29 4.64 11.03
N ASN A 77 -3.38 4.66 10.05
CA ASN A 77 -2.10 5.34 10.15
C ASN A 77 -1.60 5.79 8.77
N GLY A 78 -1.38 7.10 8.59
CA GLY A 78 -0.85 7.67 7.35
C GLY A 78 0.61 7.29 7.07
N SER A 79 1.39 6.96 8.11
CA SER A 79 2.79 6.53 8.01
C SER A 79 3.02 5.37 8.97
N ALA A 80 2.45 4.21 8.62
CA ALA A 80 2.62 2.96 9.38
C ALA A 80 4.08 2.50 9.41
N THR A 81 4.85 2.82 8.37
CA THR A 81 6.31 2.65 8.36
C THR A 81 6.97 3.69 7.46
N PHE A 82 8.22 4.03 7.77
CA PHE A 82 9.08 4.87 6.93
C PHE A 82 10.22 4.03 6.36
N LEU A 83 10.33 4.04 5.03
CA LEU A 83 11.26 3.22 4.25
C LEU A 83 12.49 4.02 3.80
N GLY A 84 12.47 5.34 4.01
CA GLY A 84 13.49 6.27 3.56
C GLY A 84 12.99 7.17 2.43
N ALA A 85 13.46 8.42 2.41
CA ALA A 85 12.98 9.45 1.47
C ALA A 85 13.27 9.14 -0.01
N THR A 86 14.27 8.29 -0.28
CA THR A 86 14.67 7.89 -1.64
C THR A 86 14.21 6.47 -1.99
N SER A 87 13.42 5.83 -1.13
CA SER A 87 13.05 4.41 -1.29
C SER A 87 12.09 4.16 -2.44
N GLN A 88 11.23 5.13 -2.77
CA GLN A 88 10.26 5.05 -3.87
C GLN A 88 9.46 3.73 -3.86
N PRO A 89 8.63 3.49 -2.82
CA PRO A 89 7.80 2.30 -2.75
C PRO A 89 6.76 2.30 -3.88
N VAL A 90 6.81 1.30 -4.75
CA VAL A 90 5.96 1.26 -5.97
C VAL A 90 4.94 0.14 -6.00
N ASP A 91 5.17 -0.96 -5.28
CA ASP A 91 4.31 -2.13 -5.31
C ASP A 91 4.33 -2.88 -3.97
N LEU A 92 3.20 -3.47 -3.59
CA LEU A 92 3.01 -4.29 -2.40
C LEU A 92 2.48 -5.65 -2.77
N SER A 93 2.94 -6.68 -2.07
CA SER A 93 2.38 -8.03 -2.17
C SER A 93 2.33 -8.71 -0.82
N LEU A 94 1.41 -9.67 -0.69
CA LEU A 94 1.25 -10.48 0.51
C LEU A 94 1.72 -11.90 0.23
N ASN A 95 2.26 -12.59 1.23
CA ASN A 95 2.44 -14.03 1.13
C ASN A 95 1.07 -14.76 1.18
N ALA A 96 1.03 -16.06 0.89
CA ALA A 96 -0.19 -16.86 0.83
C ALA A 96 -0.97 -16.90 2.14
N SER A 97 -0.31 -16.79 3.30
CA SER A 97 -1.03 -16.70 4.58
C SER A 97 -1.61 -15.32 4.86
N GLY A 98 -1.23 -14.30 4.08
CA GLY A 98 -1.60 -12.90 4.29
C GLY A 98 -0.97 -12.25 5.53
N GLN A 99 0.01 -12.92 6.17
CA GLN A 99 0.64 -12.46 7.42
C GLN A 99 1.89 -11.61 7.18
N PHE A 100 2.49 -11.73 5.99
CA PHE A 100 3.68 -10.98 5.62
C PHE A 100 3.39 -10.06 4.45
N LEU A 101 3.86 -8.82 4.57
CA LEU A 101 3.78 -7.78 3.55
C LEU A 101 5.18 -7.55 2.98
N TYR A 102 5.28 -7.59 1.66
CA TYR A 102 6.48 -7.24 0.92
C TYR A 102 6.27 -5.94 0.18
N GLN A 103 7.28 -5.08 0.20
CA GLN A 103 7.29 -3.79 -0.46
C GLN A 103 8.47 -3.73 -1.42
N LEU A 104 8.19 -3.48 -2.70
CA LEU A 104 9.20 -3.17 -3.70
C LEU A 104 9.65 -1.71 -3.55
N LEU A 105 10.94 -1.49 -3.37
CA LEU A 105 11.60 -0.19 -3.25
C LEU A 105 12.39 0.10 -4.52
N ARG A 106 11.76 0.81 -5.44
CA ARG A 106 12.30 1.09 -6.77
C ARG A 106 13.56 1.94 -6.70
N GLY A 107 13.57 2.95 -5.83
CA GLY A 107 14.64 3.93 -5.75
C GLY A 107 15.96 3.32 -5.26
N THR A 108 15.87 2.27 -4.44
CA THR A 108 17.04 1.57 -3.87
C THR A 108 17.30 0.20 -4.48
N GLY A 109 16.45 -0.29 -5.39
CA GLY A 109 16.55 -1.64 -5.96
C GLY A 109 16.47 -2.72 -4.88
N ALA A 110 15.53 -2.58 -3.94
CA ALA A 110 15.42 -3.41 -2.75
C ALA A 110 14.00 -3.93 -2.54
N VAL A 111 13.87 -4.96 -1.71
CA VAL A 111 12.58 -5.45 -1.19
C VAL A 111 12.62 -5.42 0.32
N ALA A 112 11.63 -4.75 0.93
CA ALA A 112 11.43 -4.76 2.38
C ALA A 112 10.32 -5.74 2.75
N ALA A 113 10.48 -6.43 3.88
CA ALA A 113 9.51 -7.39 4.40
C ALA A 113 9.06 -7.02 5.81
N PHE A 114 7.76 -7.20 6.08
CA PHE A 114 7.12 -6.88 7.34
C PHE A 114 6.19 -8.00 7.78
N ARG A 115 6.08 -8.22 9.08
CA ARG A 115 4.95 -8.94 9.67
C ARG A 115 3.81 -7.97 9.91
N ILE A 116 2.61 -8.36 9.51
CA ILE A 116 1.38 -7.62 9.80
C ILE A 116 0.89 -8.03 11.18
N GLU A 117 0.77 -7.05 12.08
CA GLU A 117 0.26 -7.26 13.43
C GLU A 117 -1.26 -7.11 13.49
N ALA A 118 -1.85 -7.57 14.59
CA ALA A 118 -3.31 -7.58 14.78
C ALA A 118 -3.97 -6.19 14.76
N ASN A 119 -3.20 -5.12 14.94
CA ASN A 119 -3.64 -3.73 14.91
C ASN A 119 -3.24 -2.99 13.62
N ALA A 120 -2.89 -3.72 12.56
CA ALA A 120 -2.36 -3.20 11.29
C ALA A 120 -1.01 -2.48 11.36
N SER A 121 -0.30 -2.52 12.51
CA SER A 121 1.10 -2.10 12.53
C SER A 121 2.00 -3.12 11.83
N LEU A 122 3.17 -2.66 11.40
CA LEU A 122 4.13 -3.45 10.63
C LEU A 122 5.41 -3.63 11.44
N THR A 123 5.72 -4.88 11.79
CA THR A 123 7.01 -5.23 12.40
C THR A 123 8.03 -5.49 11.29
N PRO A 124 9.14 -4.73 11.19
CA PRO A 124 10.15 -4.97 10.16
C PRO A 124 10.83 -6.32 10.35
N LEU A 125 10.97 -7.07 9.27
CA LEU A 125 11.67 -8.36 9.25
C LEU A 125 13.03 -8.27 8.55
N GLY A 126 13.20 -7.28 7.68
CA GLY A 126 14.45 -7.02 7.00
C GLY A 126 14.26 -6.34 5.66
N VAL A 127 15.37 -5.93 5.07
CA VAL A 127 15.44 -5.37 3.72
C VAL A 127 16.53 -6.12 2.98
N VAL A 128 16.20 -6.65 1.80
CA VAL A 128 17.17 -7.23 0.88
C VAL A 128 17.53 -6.17 -0.14
N VAL A 129 18.81 -5.79 -0.16
CA VAL A 129 19.35 -4.79 -1.07
C VAL A 129 20.21 -5.47 -2.13
N GLY A 130 20.09 -5.00 -3.38
CA GLY A 130 20.83 -5.56 -4.50
C GLY A 130 20.10 -6.72 -5.16
N GLY A 131 20.32 -6.90 -6.46
CA GLY A 131 19.65 -7.92 -7.28
C GLY A 131 18.48 -7.39 -8.11
N LEU A 132 18.04 -6.15 -7.88
CA LEU A 132 17.05 -5.47 -8.72
C LEU A 132 17.65 -4.19 -9.34
N PRO A 133 17.21 -3.80 -10.55
CA PRO A 133 17.55 -2.49 -11.11
C PRO A 133 17.12 -1.37 -10.16
N VAL A 134 18.03 -0.43 -9.90
CA VAL A 134 17.74 0.78 -9.14
C VAL A 134 17.02 1.80 -10.01
N ALA A 135 16.35 2.76 -9.37
CA ALA A 135 15.52 3.76 -10.04
C ALA A 135 14.49 3.08 -10.96
N ASP A 136 14.26 3.62 -12.15
CA ASP A 136 13.10 3.31 -13.01
C ASP A 136 13.04 1.89 -13.60
N GLY A 137 13.89 0.96 -13.13
CA GLY A 137 14.02 -0.38 -13.70
C GLY A 137 13.21 -1.51 -13.02
N ALA A 138 12.52 -1.27 -11.91
CA ALA A 138 11.63 -2.26 -11.28
C ALA A 138 10.21 -1.68 -11.05
N SER A 139 9.16 -2.47 -11.32
CA SER A 139 7.77 -1.98 -11.30
C SER A 139 6.72 -2.94 -10.78
N GLY A 140 7.02 -4.23 -10.61
CA GLY A 140 6.05 -5.24 -10.21
C GLY A 140 6.62 -6.23 -9.21
N LEU A 141 5.79 -6.63 -8.25
CA LEU A 141 6.08 -7.58 -7.19
C LEU A 141 4.89 -8.54 -7.01
N ALA A 142 5.16 -9.83 -7.12
CA ALA A 142 4.23 -10.87 -6.72
C ALA A 142 4.88 -11.72 -5.63
N ALA A 143 4.10 -12.07 -4.61
CA ALA A 143 4.48 -13.00 -3.57
C ALA A 143 3.42 -14.11 -3.47
N TYR A 144 3.86 -15.24 -2.91
CA TYR A 144 3.07 -16.41 -2.58
C TYR A 144 3.59 -16.95 -1.26
#